data_AF-A0A3C1EXL1-F1
#
_entry.id   AF-A0A3C1EXL1-F1
#
_cell.length_a   1.000
_cell.length_b   1.000
_cell.length_c   1.000
_cell.angle_alpha   90.00
_cell.angle_beta   90.00
_cell.angle_gamma   90.00
#
_symmetry.space_group_name_H-M   'P 1'
#
loop_
_entity.id
_entity.type
_entity.pdbx_description
1 polymer ?
#
loop_
_entity_poly.entity_id
_entity_poly.type
_entity_poly.pdbx_seq_one_letter_code
_entity_poly.pdbx_strand_id
1 'polypeptide(L)'
;MTPELLKIFLKGIQFFKIETTQEQIGQFSLFLEELKKWNTKFNLIGPATDEEIITKHFLDSLSIIPAIKSITKQNCNILDIGTGAGFPGIPLKIMLPEKSITLLDSSRKKTEFLRYLNKRLGIKAEIVCGIAEEINKKAEYNETQDIVTARAVAKIHKIEKLCLPFLKKGGLLILQISTKSDIKEIKGEIMEKFEPQPNMLPGRTIVTIRKGSIPLNTNSNSEIILKKEVTKSSVKTNKNKNRYTGFTLIELMIVVAIIGILAAVAIPKFAQMIRKAKEGKTKGELANLRSVVTLYFSELEGFQYPQNAAAITNPTGPLQTKYINSMPSVKLGISEHRDTADMDDFNEGDTSTDLGNWGYISIKGKVFVNCIHTDTRGELISGW
;
A
#
# COMPACT_ATOMS: atom_id res chain seq x y z
N MET A 1 -10.28 7.99 19.17
CA MET A 1 -10.19 6.52 18.93
C MET A 1 -11.30 5.84 19.69
N THR A 2 -11.81 4.70 19.23
CA THR A 2 -12.72 3.87 20.06
C THR A 2 -11.91 3.19 21.18
N PRO A 3 -12.56 2.68 22.25
CA PRO A 3 -11.88 1.94 23.32
C PRO A 3 -11.03 0.76 22.82
N GLU A 4 -11.50 0.05 21.79
CA GLU A 4 -10.81 -1.09 21.19
C GLU A 4 -9.52 -0.64 20.48
N LEU A 5 -9.61 0.41 19.68
CA LEU A 5 -8.44 0.98 18.98
C LEU A 5 -7.42 1.56 19.97
N LEU A 6 -7.90 2.19 21.04
CA LEU A 6 -7.03 2.69 22.11
C LEU A 6 -6.26 1.56 22.78
N LYS A 7 -6.93 0.42 23.05
CA LYS A 7 -6.29 -0.76 23.63
C LYS A 7 -5.17 -1.31 22.73
N ILE A 8 -5.41 -1.36 21.41
CA ILE A 8 -4.39 -1.78 20.42
C ILE A 8 -3.20 -0.81 20.44
N PHE A 9 -3.48 0.49 20.40
CA PHE A 9 -2.46 1.53 20.42
C PHE A 9 -1.60 1.45 21.69
N LEU A 10 -2.22 1.40 22.88
CA LEU A 10 -1.51 1.34 24.16
C LEU A 10 -0.67 0.07 24.32
N LYS A 11 -1.17 -1.07 23.83
CA LYS A 11 -0.39 -2.32 23.81
C LYS A 11 0.88 -2.18 22.96
N GLY A 12 0.79 -1.49 21.82
CA GLY A 12 1.93 -1.16 20.96
C GLY A 12 2.95 -0.24 21.64
N ILE A 13 2.47 0.85 22.25
CA ILE A 13 3.29 1.79 23.02
C ILE A 13 4.06 1.07 24.15
N GLN A 14 3.37 0.21 24.90
CA GLN A 14 3.97 -0.56 25.99
C GLN A 14 5.06 -1.51 25.49
N PHE A 15 4.84 -2.17 24.34
CA PHE A 15 5.82 -3.08 23.73
C PHE A 15 7.12 -2.34 23.37
N PHE A 16 7.02 -1.13 22.82
CA PHE A 16 8.18 -0.29 22.54
C PHE A 16 8.79 0.37 23.79
N LYS A 17 8.17 0.18 24.96
CA LYS A 17 8.55 0.80 26.24
C LYS A 17 8.59 2.33 26.14
N ILE A 18 7.60 2.89 25.45
CA ILE A 18 7.43 4.33 25.28
C ILE A 18 6.39 4.79 26.32
N GLU A 19 6.66 5.92 26.96
CA GLU A 19 5.69 6.59 27.82
C GLU A 19 4.80 7.52 26.99
N THR A 20 3.52 7.59 27.30
CA THR A 20 2.54 8.45 26.62
C THR A 20 1.66 9.18 27.61
N THR A 21 1.30 10.42 27.31
CA THR A 21 0.34 11.22 28.09
C THR A 21 -1.06 11.16 27.49
N GLN A 22 -2.07 11.61 28.24
CA GLN A 22 -3.45 11.74 27.73
C GLN A 22 -3.56 12.76 26.60
N GLU A 23 -2.79 13.84 26.66
CA GLU A 23 -2.73 14.84 25.58
C GLU A 23 -2.24 14.20 24.28
N GLN A 24 -1.18 13.40 24.33
CA GLN A 24 -0.64 12.71 23.15
C GLN A 24 -1.65 11.71 22.57
N ILE A 25 -2.37 10.96 23.42
CA ILE A 25 -3.46 10.07 22.98
C ILE A 25 -4.58 10.87 22.30
N GLY A 26 -4.92 12.04 22.83
CA GLY A 26 -5.86 12.98 22.23
C GLY A 26 -5.39 13.46 20.86
N GLN A 27 -4.11 13.81 20.73
CA GLN A 27 -3.49 14.22 19.47
C GLN A 27 -3.53 13.09 18.43
N PHE A 28 -3.24 11.84 18.80
CA PHE A 28 -3.39 10.70 17.86
C PHE A 28 -4.84 10.44 17.46
N SER A 29 -5.79 10.64 18.38
CA SER A 29 -7.22 10.53 18.07
C SER A 29 -7.66 11.60 17.06
N LEU A 30 -7.23 12.84 17.27
CA LEU A 30 -7.49 13.94 16.34
C LEU A 30 -6.78 13.72 15.00
N PHE A 31 -5.55 13.20 15.01
CA PHE A 31 -4.84 12.86 13.78
C PHE A 31 -5.58 11.79 12.98
N LEU A 32 -6.06 10.72 13.63
CA LEU A 32 -6.86 9.68 12.96
C LEU A 32 -8.11 10.28 12.28
N GLU A 33 -8.84 11.14 12.99
CA GLU A 33 -10.04 11.80 12.46
C GLU A 33 -9.72 12.68 11.24
N GLU A 34 -8.75 13.58 11.37
CA GLU A 34 -8.39 14.52 10.32
C GLU A 34 -7.78 13.80 9.10
N LEU A 35 -6.98 12.76 9.33
CA LEU A 35 -6.44 11.93 8.27
C LEU A 35 -7.56 11.28 7.46
N LYS A 36 -8.54 10.63 8.12
CA LYS A 36 -9.69 10.01 7.43
C LYS A 36 -10.48 11.04 6.64
N LYS A 37 -10.77 12.18 7.26
CA LYS A 37 -11.52 13.28 6.63
C LYS A 37 -10.81 13.79 5.37
N TRP A 38 -9.50 14.02 5.43
CA TRP A 38 -8.74 14.49 4.27
C TRP A 38 -8.48 13.39 3.24
N ASN A 39 -8.38 12.12 3.66
CA ASN A 39 -8.13 11.01 2.75
C ASN A 39 -9.26 10.83 1.73
N THR A 40 -10.51 11.12 2.13
CA THR A 40 -11.67 11.09 1.21
C THR A 40 -11.55 12.08 0.04
N LYS A 41 -10.77 13.16 0.21
CA LYS A 41 -10.60 14.21 -0.80
C LYS A 41 -9.30 14.10 -1.58
N PHE A 42 -8.22 13.66 -0.94
CA PHE A 42 -6.87 13.83 -1.48
C PHE A 42 -6.03 12.55 -1.55
N ASN A 43 -6.57 11.39 -1.17
CA ASN A 43 -5.88 10.10 -1.20
C ASN A 43 -4.45 10.18 -0.61
N LEU A 44 -4.36 10.69 0.61
CA LEU A 44 -3.12 10.88 1.37
C LEU A 44 -2.43 9.55 1.69
N ILE A 45 -3.22 8.51 1.99
CA ILE A 45 -2.81 7.13 2.20
C ILE A 45 -3.73 6.19 1.41
N GLY A 46 -3.24 4.99 1.10
CA GLY A 46 -4.07 3.94 0.49
C GLY A 46 -5.24 3.52 1.39
N PRO A 47 -6.24 2.80 0.85
CA PRO A 47 -7.37 2.30 1.62
C PRO A 47 -6.88 1.48 2.83
N ALA A 48 -7.35 1.85 4.02
CA ALA A 48 -6.96 1.21 5.27
C ALA A 48 -8.10 1.34 6.28
N THR A 49 -8.31 0.31 7.10
CA THR A 49 -9.20 0.39 8.26
C THR A 49 -8.56 1.23 9.38
N ASP A 50 -9.36 1.66 10.36
CA ASP A 50 -8.82 2.41 11.50
C ASP A 50 -7.76 1.59 12.26
N GLU A 51 -7.97 0.29 12.43
CA GLU A 51 -6.99 -0.63 13.03
C GLU A 51 -5.69 -0.70 12.21
N GLU A 52 -5.79 -0.73 10.88
CA GLU A 52 -4.62 -0.69 10.01
C GLU A 52 -3.88 0.65 10.07
N ILE A 53 -4.58 1.77 10.24
CA ILE A 53 -3.94 3.08 10.48
C ILE A 53 -3.20 3.04 11.82
N ILE A 54 -3.81 2.54 12.88
CA ILE A 54 -3.15 2.40 14.19
C ILE A 54 -1.90 1.54 14.06
N THR A 55 -2.00 0.35 13.48
CA THR A 55 -0.91 -0.64 13.46
C THR A 55 0.16 -0.32 12.41
N LYS A 56 -0.22 -0.08 11.15
CA LYS A 56 0.69 0.07 10.00
C LYS A 56 1.17 1.51 9.78
N HIS A 57 0.57 2.49 10.46
CA HIS A 57 1.01 3.88 10.36
C HIS A 57 1.45 4.44 11.71
N PHE A 58 0.61 4.44 12.74
CA PHE A 58 0.99 5.05 14.02
C PHE A 58 2.05 4.22 14.75
N LEU A 59 1.74 2.98 15.10
CA LEU A 59 2.68 2.10 15.82
C LEU A 59 3.94 1.83 15.00
N ASP A 60 3.81 1.65 13.68
CA ASP A 60 4.95 1.56 12.78
C ASP A 60 5.85 2.79 12.95
N SER A 61 5.31 4.01 12.85
CA SER A 61 6.10 5.24 13.02
C SER A 61 6.78 5.37 14.39
N LEU A 62 6.15 4.86 15.45
CA LEU A 62 6.67 4.95 16.81
C LEU A 62 7.74 3.89 17.12
N SER A 63 7.84 2.85 16.30
CA SER A 63 8.81 1.76 16.49
C SER A 63 10.27 2.21 16.48
N ILE A 64 10.56 3.38 15.89
CA ILE A 64 11.92 3.92 15.82
C ILE A 64 12.29 4.82 17.01
N ILE A 65 11.33 5.16 17.90
CA ILE A 65 11.62 5.99 19.09
C ILE A 65 12.69 5.39 20.00
N PRO A 66 12.72 4.07 20.28
CA PRO A 66 13.80 3.47 21.07
C PRO A 66 15.18 3.71 20.47
N ALA A 67 15.31 3.60 19.14
CA ALA A 67 16.56 3.90 18.44
C ALA A 67 16.92 5.39 18.58
N ILE A 68 15.97 6.31 18.37
CA ILE A 68 16.21 7.76 18.54
C ILE A 68 16.68 8.07 19.97
N LYS A 69 16.03 7.49 20.99
CA LYS A 69 16.35 7.70 22.41
C LYS A 69 17.69 7.09 22.84
N SER A 70 18.11 5.98 22.23
CA SER A 70 19.39 5.33 22.56
C SER A 70 20.59 6.16 22.12
N ILE A 71 20.42 6.99 21.09
CA ILE A 71 21.47 7.82 20.51
C ILE A 71 21.69 9.10 21.31
N THR A 72 20.61 9.85 21.56
CA THR A 72 20.72 11.15 22.23
C THR A 72 19.52 11.44 23.10
N LYS A 73 19.81 11.87 24.33
CA LYS A 73 18.81 12.42 25.26
C LYS A 73 18.56 13.91 25.03
N GLN A 74 19.42 14.60 24.29
CA GLN A 74 19.35 16.04 24.07
C GLN A 74 18.40 16.40 22.93
N ASN A 75 18.12 17.69 22.77
CA ASN A 75 17.43 18.17 21.58
C ASN A 75 18.28 17.87 20.34
N CYS A 76 17.65 17.40 19.27
CA CYS A 76 18.31 17.08 18.01
C CYS A 76 17.42 17.43 16.82
N ASN A 77 18.05 17.68 15.68
CA ASN A 77 17.40 17.97 14.41
C ASN A 77 17.10 16.66 13.68
N ILE A 78 15.82 16.39 13.50
CA ILE A 78 15.30 15.22 12.81
C ILE A 78 14.64 15.68 11.50
N LEU A 79 15.05 15.10 10.38
CA LEU A 79 14.42 15.32 9.07
C LEU A 79 13.73 14.05 8.59
N ASP A 80 12.44 14.14 8.33
CA ASP A 80 11.65 13.06 7.72
C ASP A 80 11.49 13.29 6.21
N ILE A 81 12.18 12.48 5.40
CA ILE A 81 12.19 12.62 3.93
C ILE A 81 11.11 11.74 3.31
N GLY A 82 10.23 12.36 2.51
CA GLY A 82 9.10 11.67 1.90
C GLY A 82 8.02 11.36 2.93
N THR A 83 7.78 12.29 3.85
CA THR A 83 6.89 12.10 5.01
C THR A 83 5.45 11.74 4.61
N GLY A 84 5.02 12.06 3.39
CA GLY A 84 3.71 11.70 2.89
C GLY A 84 2.59 12.35 3.70
N ALA A 85 1.74 11.52 4.29
CA ALA A 85 0.69 11.96 5.21
C ALA A 85 1.21 12.27 6.63
N GLY A 86 2.53 12.36 6.82
CA GLY A 86 3.17 12.69 8.09
C GLY A 86 3.80 11.50 8.80
N PHE A 87 4.18 10.44 8.09
CA PHE A 87 4.70 9.21 8.67
C PHE A 87 6.17 8.97 8.26
N PRO A 88 7.10 8.79 9.22
CA PRO A 88 6.90 8.76 10.68
C PRO A 88 6.87 10.12 11.40
N GLY A 89 7.10 11.24 10.72
CA GLY A 89 7.44 12.50 11.39
C GLY A 89 6.38 13.12 12.33
N ILE A 90 5.08 13.09 12.01
CA ILE A 90 4.03 13.62 12.90
C ILE A 90 3.89 12.76 14.17
N PRO A 91 3.77 11.42 14.11
CA PRO A 91 3.80 10.59 15.31
C PRO A 91 5.03 10.81 16.18
N LEU A 92 6.21 10.98 15.57
CA LEU A 92 7.43 11.32 16.31
C LEU A 92 7.30 12.67 17.01
N LYS A 93 6.78 13.69 16.32
CA LYS A 93 6.65 15.04 16.92
C LYS A 93 5.65 15.07 18.08
N ILE A 94 4.57 14.30 18.00
CA ILE A 94 3.62 14.13 19.11
C ILE A 94 4.33 13.52 20.33
N MET A 95 5.12 12.46 20.11
CA MET A 95 5.75 11.70 21.20
C MET A 95 7.07 12.29 21.71
N LEU A 96 7.72 13.14 20.92
CA LEU A 96 9.00 13.79 21.21
C LEU A 96 8.85 15.31 20.98
N PRO A 97 7.97 15.99 21.76
CA PRO A 97 7.63 17.39 21.52
C PRO A 97 8.83 18.34 21.61
N GLU A 98 9.85 17.97 22.38
CA GLU A 98 11.07 18.74 22.57
C GLU A 98 12.03 18.69 21.37
N LYS A 99 11.90 17.69 20.48
CA LYS A 99 12.79 17.52 19.33
C LYS A 99 12.43 18.46 18.18
N SER A 100 13.43 18.98 17.48
CA SER A 100 13.23 19.73 16.25
C SER A 100 12.97 18.74 15.12
N ILE A 101 11.77 18.80 14.52
CA ILE A 101 11.36 17.86 13.46
C ILE A 101 10.94 18.63 12.22
N THR A 102 11.61 18.33 11.12
CA THR A 102 11.33 18.84 9.78
C THR A 102 10.68 17.75 8.94
N LEU A 103 9.58 18.09 8.28
CA LEU A 103 8.77 17.19 7.47
C LEU A 103 8.88 17.61 6.00
N LEU A 104 9.55 16.80 5.18
CA LEU A 104 9.82 17.08 3.78
C LEU A 104 9.00 16.18 2.86
N ASP A 105 8.22 16.78 1.96
CA ASP A 105 7.54 16.09 0.86
C ASP A 105 7.53 16.97 -0.40
N SER A 106 7.57 16.35 -1.58
CA SER A 106 7.50 17.06 -2.85
C SER A 106 6.07 17.44 -3.24
N SER A 107 5.06 16.80 -2.64
CA SER A 107 3.65 17.06 -2.93
C SER A 107 3.12 18.24 -2.14
N ARG A 108 2.81 19.33 -2.86
CA ARG A 108 2.14 20.51 -2.28
C ARG A 108 0.88 20.14 -1.50
N LYS A 109 0.02 19.28 -2.05
CA LYS A 109 -1.23 18.82 -1.41
C LYS A 109 -0.97 18.17 -0.05
N LYS A 110 0.06 17.32 0.05
CA LYS A 110 0.43 16.66 1.31
C LYS A 110 1.01 17.65 2.30
N THR A 111 1.87 18.56 1.85
CA THR A 111 2.42 19.60 2.74
C THR A 111 1.35 20.59 3.24
N GLU A 112 0.32 20.87 2.45
CA GLU A 112 -0.84 21.67 2.89
C GLU A 112 -1.65 20.93 3.97
N PHE A 113 -1.90 19.63 3.80
CA PHE A 113 -2.47 18.79 4.86
C PHE A 113 -1.61 18.82 6.13
N LEU A 114 -0.29 18.69 6.01
CA LEU A 114 0.60 18.72 7.17
C LEU A 114 0.59 20.07 7.88
N ARG A 115 0.56 21.19 7.16
CA ARG A 115 0.44 22.52 7.77
C ARG A 115 -0.88 22.68 8.53
N TYR A 116 -1.98 22.21 7.94
CA TYR A 116 -3.28 22.19 8.59
C TYR A 116 -3.25 21.33 9.88
N LEU A 117 -2.71 20.11 9.77
CA LEU A 117 -2.63 19.17 10.87
C LEU A 117 -1.73 19.68 12.01
N ASN A 118 -0.58 20.27 11.68
CA ASN A 118 0.34 20.90 12.64
C ASN A 118 -0.39 21.92 13.53
N LYS A 119 -1.22 22.78 12.90
CA LYS A 119 -2.06 23.77 13.58
C LYS A 119 -3.16 23.11 14.43
N ARG A 120 -3.83 22.07 13.91
CA ARG A 120 -4.92 21.37 14.62
C ARG A 120 -4.41 20.59 15.84
N LEU A 121 -3.25 19.96 15.74
CA LEU A 121 -2.64 19.19 16.83
C LEU A 121 -1.93 20.08 17.87
N GLY A 122 -1.69 21.36 17.56
CA GLY A 122 -0.94 22.26 18.43
C GLY A 122 0.56 21.94 18.50
N ILE A 123 1.10 21.21 17.52
CA ILE A 123 2.52 20.85 17.47
C ILE A 123 3.30 21.82 16.57
N LYS A 124 4.62 21.88 16.77
CA LYS A 124 5.53 22.76 16.03
C LYS A 124 6.55 21.97 15.23
N ALA A 125 6.09 21.28 14.18
CA ALA A 125 6.98 20.73 13.16
C ALA A 125 7.22 21.75 12.04
N GLU A 126 8.42 21.76 11.47
CA GLU A 126 8.70 22.51 10.25
C GLU A 126 8.21 21.71 9.04
N ILE A 127 7.49 22.37 8.12
CA ILE A 127 6.97 21.72 6.91
C ILE A 127 7.65 22.32 5.67
N VAL A 128 8.35 21.47 4.92
CA VAL A 128 9.09 21.84 3.71
C VAL A 128 8.45 21.16 2.50
N CYS A 129 8.09 21.96 1.50
CA CYS A 129 7.61 21.46 0.21
C CYS A 129 8.74 21.55 -0.81
N GLY A 130 9.19 20.41 -1.32
CA GLY A 130 10.25 20.38 -2.32
C GLY A 130 10.80 18.98 -2.60
N ILE A 131 11.58 18.88 -3.67
CA ILE A 131 12.32 17.65 -4.01
C ILE A 131 13.58 17.60 -3.14
N ALA A 132 13.86 16.45 -2.53
CA ALA A 132 14.93 16.34 -1.55
C ALA A 132 16.31 16.71 -2.12
N GLU A 133 16.60 16.35 -3.37
CA GLU A 133 17.84 16.73 -4.05
C GLU A 133 18.00 18.25 -4.22
N GLU A 134 16.91 19.01 -4.32
CA GLU A 134 16.93 20.47 -4.41
C GLU A 134 17.04 21.11 -3.03
N ILE A 135 16.29 20.59 -2.05
CA ILE A 135 16.34 21.07 -0.67
C ILE A 135 17.72 20.87 -0.05
N ASN A 136 18.39 19.75 -0.36
CA ASN A 136 19.76 19.49 0.09
C ASN A 136 20.80 20.49 -0.44
N LYS A 137 20.51 21.26 -1.49
CA LYS A 137 21.43 22.30 -1.98
C LYS A 137 21.43 23.56 -1.12
N LYS A 138 20.43 23.72 -0.23
CA LYS A 138 20.33 24.85 0.68
C LYS A 138 21.21 24.58 1.91
N ALA A 139 22.02 25.57 2.28
CA ALA A 139 22.95 25.48 3.41
C ALA A 139 22.26 25.12 4.75
N GLU A 140 20.98 25.48 4.90
CA GLU A 140 20.16 25.16 6.08
C GLU A 140 19.93 23.66 6.30
N TYR A 141 19.89 22.85 5.23
CA TYR A 141 19.58 21.42 5.30
C TYR A 141 20.76 20.52 4.95
N ASN A 142 21.77 21.03 4.26
CA ASN A 142 22.94 20.26 3.86
C ASN A 142 23.84 19.95 5.07
N GLU A 143 24.01 18.66 5.37
CA GLU A 143 24.84 18.19 6.49
C GLU A 143 24.51 18.79 7.88
N THR A 144 23.27 19.23 8.10
CA THR A 144 22.84 19.86 9.36
C THR A 144 22.04 18.93 10.27
N GLN A 145 21.56 17.79 9.76
CA GLN A 145 20.63 16.92 10.47
C GLN A 145 21.38 15.90 11.34
N ASP A 146 20.90 15.70 12.58
CA ASP A 146 21.38 14.65 13.47
C ASP A 146 20.83 13.30 13.06
N ILE A 147 19.55 13.28 12.70
CA ILE A 147 18.80 12.09 12.34
C ILE A 147 18.02 12.38 11.05
N VAL A 148 18.08 11.45 10.11
CA VAL A 148 17.22 11.44 8.93
C VAL A 148 16.38 10.18 8.98
N THR A 149 15.07 10.32 8.86
CA THR A 149 14.14 9.20 8.77
C THR A 149 13.58 9.09 7.36
N ALA A 150 13.35 7.86 6.91
CA ALA A 150 12.58 7.61 5.71
C ALA A 150 11.84 6.28 5.83
N ARG A 151 10.55 6.30 5.46
CA ARG A 151 9.75 5.10 5.32
C ARG A 151 9.52 4.81 3.84
N ALA A 152 10.10 3.73 3.34
CA ALA A 152 10.17 3.52 1.91
C ALA A 152 9.69 2.13 1.45
N VAL A 153 9.33 2.09 0.17
CA VAL A 153 9.05 0.89 -0.64
C VAL A 153 10.12 0.75 -1.75
N ALA A 154 11.03 1.72 -1.87
CA ALA A 154 12.08 1.76 -2.89
C ALA A 154 13.33 0.96 -2.47
N LYS A 155 14.22 0.72 -3.44
CA LYS A 155 15.54 0.09 -3.20
C LYS A 155 16.36 0.92 -2.20
N ILE A 156 16.92 0.26 -1.19
CA ILE A 156 17.66 0.89 -0.08
C ILE A 156 18.75 1.84 -0.58
N HIS A 157 19.52 1.44 -1.61
CA HIS A 157 20.61 2.26 -2.15
C HIS A 157 20.16 3.65 -2.65
N LYS A 158 18.96 3.74 -3.25
CA LYS A 158 18.42 5.04 -3.70
C LYS A 158 18.07 5.94 -2.52
N ILE A 159 17.49 5.37 -1.47
CA ILE A 159 17.08 6.11 -0.27
C ILE A 159 18.33 6.56 0.49
N GLU A 160 19.32 5.68 0.64
CA GLU A 160 20.60 6.03 1.25
C GLU A 160 21.26 7.22 0.53
N LYS A 161 21.36 7.15 -0.81
CA LYS A 161 21.94 8.24 -1.61
C LYS A 161 21.17 9.56 -1.45
N LEU A 162 19.85 9.49 -1.28
CA LEU A 162 18.98 10.65 -1.07
C LEU A 162 19.16 11.25 0.33
N CYS A 163 19.30 10.41 1.35
CA CYS A 163 19.27 10.81 2.76
C CYS A 163 20.63 11.22 3.33
N LEU A 164 21.71 10.52 2.95
CA LEU A 164 23.06 10.76 3.51
C LEU A 164 23.58 12.21 3.36
N PRO A 165 23.28 12.95 2.27
CA PRO A 165 23.73 14.34 2.14
C PRO A 165 23.17 15.31 3.19
N PHE A 166 22.01 15.02 3.78
CA PHE A 166 21.40 15.85 4.82
C PHE A 166 22.04 15.66 6.20
N LEU A 167 22.66 14.50 6.43
CA LEU A 167 23.21 14.15 7.74
C LEU A 167 24.53 14.87 7.99
N LYS A 168 24.72 15.36 9.21
CA LYS A 168 26.04 15.77 9.68
C LYS A 168 26.97 14.55 9.84
N LYS A 169 28.28 14.79 9.95
CA LYS A 169 29.24 13.71 10.26
C LYS A 169 28.86 12.99 11.56
N GLY A 170 28.77 11.67 11.51
CA GLY A 170 28.35 10.83 12.64
C GLY A 170 26.84 10.81 12.90
N GLY A 171 26.03 11.54 12.11
CA GLY A 171 24.58 11.51 12.15
C GLY A 171 24.01 10.16 11.66
N LEU A 172 22.72 9.95 11.91
CA LEU A 172 22.09 8.64 11.78
C LEU A 172 20.91 8.63 10.81
N LEU A 173 20.96 7.69 9.88
CA LEU A 173 19.87 7.39 8.99
C LEU A 173 19.08 6.22 9.58
N ILE A 174 17.80 6.44 9.87
CA ILE A 174 16.88 5.41 10.36
C ILE A 174 15.85 5.10 9.26
N LEU A 175 15.91 3.89 8.73
CA LEU A 175 15.06 3.45 7.64
C LEU A 175 14.03 2.44 8.13
N GLN A 176 12.78 2.63 7.74
CA GLN A 176 11.70 1.66 7.91
C GLN A 176 11.40 1.03 6.55
N ILE A 177 11.89 -0.19 6.33
CA ILE A 177 11.86 -0.91 5.04
C ILE A 177 11.09 -2.21 5.16
N SER A 178 10.68 -2.81 4.03
CA SER A 178 10.05 -4.15 4.07
C SER A 178 11.08 -5.22 4.45
N THR A 179 10.64 -6.26 5.18
CA THR A 179 11.46 -7.43 5.53
C THR A 179 12.05 -8.17 4.33
N LYS A 180 11.49 -7.97 3.12
CA LYS A 180 11.97 -8.56 1.87
C LYS A 180 13.08 -7.74 1.18
N SER A 181 13.47 -6.60 1.74
CA SER A 181 14.44 -5.71 1.10
C SER A 181 15.86 -6.27 1.22
N ASP A 182 16.64 -6.21 0.14
CA ASP A 182 18.04 -6.65 0.17
C ASP A 182 18.94 -5.59 0.84
N ILE A 183 19.48 -5.94 2.01
CA ILE A 183 20.29 -5.06 2.88
C ILE A 183 21.78 -5.14 2.52
N LYS A 184 22.18 -6.08 1.64
CA LYS A 184 23.60 -6.34 1.32
C LYS A 184 24.30 -5.20 0.57
N GLU A 185 23.57 -4.20 0.06
CA GLU A 185 24.09 -3.10 -0.78
C GLU A 185 24.34 -1.77 -0.03
N ILE A 186 24.22 -1.73 1.30
CA ILE A 186 24.37 -0.49 2.09
C ILE A 186 25.86 -0.08 2.17
N LYS A 187 26.16 1.19 1.91
CA LYS A 187 27.55 1.73 1.93
C LYS A 187 27.99 2.25 3.30
N GLY A 188 27.06 2.50 4.23
CA GLY A 188 27.36 2.93 5.60
C GLY A 188 27.51 1.78 6.61
N GLU A 189 28.00 2.11 7.81
CA GLU A 189 28.07 1.16 8.92
C GLU A 189 26.65 0.88 9.46
N ILE A 190 26.19 -0.36 9.31
CA ILE A 190 24.93 -0.82 9.89
C ILE A 190 25.13 -0.96 11.39
N MET A 191 24.49 -0.10 12.17
CA MET A 191 24.62 -0.10 13.62
C MET A 191 23.67 -1.10 14.28
N GLU A 192 22.44 -1.18 13.77
CA GLU A 192 21.39 -2.01 14.37
C GLU A 192 20.39 -2.42 13.30
N LYS A 193 19.98 -3.70 13.35
CA LYS A 193 18.86 -4.25 12.60
C LYS A 193 17.82 -4.73 13.60
N PHE A 194 16.64 -4.12 13.59
CA PHE A 194 15.52 -4.54 14.42
C PHE A 194 14.36 -5.02 13.54
N GLU A 195 13.97 -6.28 13.74
CA GLU A 195 12.79 -6.88 13.13
C GLU A 195 11.70 -7.00 14.21
N PRO A 196 10.69 -6.11 14.23
CA PRO A 196 9.56 -6.24 15.14
C PRO A 196 8.79 -7.55 14.91
N GLN A 197 8.13 -8.04 15.96
CA GLN A 197 7.34 -9.27 15.86
C GLN A 197 6.24 -9.14 14.79
N PRO A 198 6.05 -10.14 13.89
CA PRO A 198 5.14 -10.05 12.74
C PRO A 198 3.69 -9.74 13.10
N ASN A 199 3.30 -10.15 14.29
CA ASN A 199 1.97 -10.06 14.89
C ASN A 199 1.66 -8.68 15.50
N MET A 200 2.61 -7.74 15.52
CA MET A 200 2.40 -6.34 15.94
C MET A 200 2.76 -5.31 14.87
N LEU A 201 3.82 -5.56 14.09
CA LEU A 201 4.19 -4.77 12.92
C LEU A 201 4.53 -5.73 11.76
N PRO A 202 3.55 -6.10 10.93
CA PRO A 202 3.78 -7.09 9.90
C PRO A 202 4.75 -6.56 8.83
N GLY A 203 5.89 -7.23 8.70
CA GLY A 203 6.74 -7.14 7.52
C GLY A 203 7.61 -5.88 7.39
N ARG A 204 7.95 -5.22 8.51
CA ARG A 204 8.90 -4.10 8.55
C ARG A 204 10.23 -4.50 9.21
N THR A 205 11.32 -3.95 8.70
CA THR A 205 12.66 -3.99 9.30
C THR A 205 13.12 -2.56 9.51
N ILE A 206 13.63 -2.27 10.70
CA ILE A 206 14.28 -1.00 11.03
C ILE A 206 15.78 -1.19 10.82
N VAL A 207 16.38 -0.32 10.02
CA VAL A 207 17.82 -0.31 9.75
C VAL A 207 18.37 1.05 10.17
N THR A 208 19.36 1.04 11.06
CA THR A 208 20.07 2.25 11.48
C THR A 208 21.46 2.26 10.85
N ILE A 209 21.79 3.34 10.14
CA ILE A 209 23.05 3.53 9.42
C ILE A 209 23.73 4.80 9.92
N ARG A 210 25.02 4.73 10.26
CA ARG A 210 25.80 5.91 10.65
C ARG A 210 26.52 6.52 9.46
N LYS A 211 26.40 7.85 9.29
CA LYS A 211 27.21 8.58 8.33
C LYS A 211 28.66 8.64 8.82
N GLY A 212 29.49 7.75 8.27
CA GLY A 212 30.96 7.79 8.29
C GLY A 212 31.61 8.17 9.62
N SER A 213 31.91 7.16 10.44
CA SER A 213 33.15 7.13 11.23
C SER A 213 34.11 6.16 10.51
N ILE A 214 35.42 6.40 10.56
CA ILE A 214 36.48 5.71 9.79
C ILE A 214 36.22 4.19 9.63
N PRO A 215 36.49 3.56 8.46
CA PRO A 215 36.41 2.12 8.33
C PRO A 215 37.45 1.47 9.25
N LEU A 216 37.01 0.83 10.33
CA LEU A 216 37.87 -0.06 11.11
C LEU A 216 38.17 -1.27 10.23
N ASN A 217 39.39 -1.23 9.71
CA ASN A 217 40.19 -2.29 9.10
C ASN A 217 39.52 -3.67 9.04
N THR A 218 39.28 -4.12 7.81
CA THR A 218 39.04 -5.51 7.46
C THR A 218 40.20 -6.37 7.97
N ASN A 219 39.95 -7.18 9.00
CA ASN A 219 40.48 -8.54 9.22
C ASN A 219 40.41 -8.92 10.69
N SER A 220 39.26 -9.40 11.13
CA SER A 220 39.16 -10.41 12.20
C SER A 220 37.71 -10.77 12.41
N ASN A 221 37.44 -12.07 12.43
CA ASN A 221 36.25 -12.65 13.02
C ASN A 221 36.01 -12.03 14.41
N SER A 222 35.03 -11.14 14.54
CA SER A 222 34.64 -10.61 15.83
C SER A 222 33.14 -10.42 15.87
N GLU A 223 32.51 -11.29 16.65
CA GLU A 223 31.14 -11.24 17.12
C GLU A 223 30.75 -9.82 17.51
N ILE A 224 29.62 -9.35 16.96
CA ILE A 224 29.03 -8.05 17.27
C ILE A 224 28.50 -8.10 18.70
N ILE A 225 29.20 -7.41 19.60
CA ILE A 225 28.86 -7.25 21.01
C ILE A 225 27.68 -6.29 21.13
N LEU A 226 26.49 -6.84 21.37
CA LEU A 226 25.30 -6.10 21.80
C LEU A 226 25.44 -5.70 23.28
N LYS A 227 25.76 -4.43 23.56
CA LYS A 227 25.61 -3.85 24.90
C LYS A 227 24.11 -3.60 25.18
N LYS A 228 23.51 -4.51 25.94
CA LYS A 228 22.19 -4.35 26.56
C LYS A 228 22.38 -3.91 28.00
N GLU A 229 22.18 -2.62 28.29
CA GLU A 229 21.89 -2.17 29.66
C GLU A 229 20.37 -1.99 29.80
N VAL A 230 19.72 -3.03 30.31
CA VAL A 230 18.51 -2.87 31.13
C VAL A 230 18.71 -3.71 32.38
N THR A 231 18.45 -3.06 33.51
CA THR A 231 18.64 -3.43 34.91
C THR A 231 18.35 -4.89 35.28
N LYS A 232 19.22 -5.37 36.18
CA LYS A 232 19.31 -6.71 36.78
C LYS A 232 17.97 -7.19 37.39
N SER A 233 17.54 -8.38 37.00
CA SER A 233 17.00 -9.36 37.96
C SER A 233 17.77 -10.66 37.77
N SER A 234 18.28 -11.18 38.89
CA SER A 234 19.23 -12.28 39.00
C SER A 234 18.82 -13.53 38.21
N VAL A 235 19.66 -13.95 37.27
CA VAL A 235 19.83 -15.38 36.95
C VAL A 235 21.31 -15.63 36.70
N LYS A 236 21.86 -16.59 37.45
CA LYS A 236 23.24 -17.05 37.40
C LYS A 236 23.63 -17.44 35.98
N THR A 237 24.86 -17.07 35.64
CA THR A 237 25.59 -17.47 34.45
C THR A 237 25.60 -19.00 34.31
N ASN A 238 25.12 -19.48 33.17
CA ASN A 238 25.50 -20.78 32.67
C ASN A 238 26.14 -20.59 31.29
N LYS A 239 27.46 -20.81 31.23
CA LYS A 239 28.18 -20.96 29.97
C LYS A 239 27.60 -22.17 29.27
N ASN A 240 26.75 -21.97 28.28
CA ASN A 240 26.36 -23.04 27.37
C ASN A 240 26.48 -22.57 25.93
N LYS A 241 27.22 -23.38 25.18
CA LYS A 241 27.54 -23.30 23.76
C LYS A 241 26.37 -22.76 22.93
N ASN A 242 26.68 -21.91 21.96
CA ASN A 242 25.78 -21.48 20.88
C ASN A 242 24.93 -22.64 20.38
N ARG A 243 23.68 -22.72 20.85
CA ARG A 243 22.60 -23.34 20.10
C ARG A 243 21.91 -22.19 19.38
N TYR A 244 22.32 -21.97 18.14
CA TYR A 244 21.42 -21.37 17.18
C TYR A 244 20.14 -22.20 17.19
N THR A 245 19.05 -21.68 17.76
CA THR A 245 17.72 -22.18 17.42
C THR A 245 17.40 -21.62 16.03
N GLY A 246 18.01 -22.22 15.01
CA GLY A 246 17.45 -22.14 13.68
C GLY A 246 16.04 -22.71 13.71
N PHE A 247 15.16 -22.25 12.82
CA PHE A 247 13.90 -22.96 12.57
C PHE A 247 14.22 -24.43 12.37
N THR A 248 13.57 -25.29 13.14
CA THR A 248 13.67 -26.72 12.87
C THR A 248 13.13 -26.95 11.45
N LEU A 249 13.74 -27.88 10.70
CA LEU A 249 13.25 -28.25 9.37
C LEU A 249 11.75 -28.55 9.40
N ILE A 250 11.26 -29.13 10.50
CA ILE A 250 9.85 -29.43 10.70
C ILE A 250 8.97 -28.18 10.83
N GLU A 251 9.40 -27.12 11.53
CA GLU A 251 8.64 -25.87 11.61
C GLU A 251 8.53 -25.16 10.25
N LEU A 252 9.64 -25.11 9.50
CA LEU A 252 9.62 -24.54 8.16
C LEU A 252 8.73 -25.36 7.21
N MET A 253 8.79 -26.69 7.31
CA MET A 253 7.93 -27.58 6.54
C MET A 253 6.45 -27.39 6.88
N ILE A 254 6.10 -27.23 8.16
CA ILE A 254 4.71 -26.96 8.58
C ILE A 254 4.23 -25.62 8.00
N VAL A 255 5.05 -24.57 8.03
CA VAL A 255 4.67 -23.26 7.47
C VAL A 255 4.48 -23.33 5.96
N VAL A 256 5.41 -23.96 5.24
CA VAL A 256 5.29 -24.15 3.78
C VAL A 256 4.09 -25.03 3.44
N ALA A 257 3.81 -26.07 4.23
CA ALA A 257 2.63 -26.91 4.05
C ALA A 257 1.32 -26.15 4.27
N ILE A 258 1.23 -25.35 5.34
CA ILE A 258 0.04 -24.51 5.61
C ILE A 258 -0.16 -23.49 4.50
N ILE A 259 0.90 -22.80 4.06
CA ILE A 259 0.81 -21.84 2.95
C ILE A 259 0.41 -22.56 1.66
N GLY A 260 0.94 -23.75 1.39
CA GLY A 260 0.56 -24.57 0.24
C GLY A 260 -0.92 -24.96 0.26
N ILE A 261 -1.44 -25.42 1.40
CA ILE A 261 -2.86 -25.76 1.57
C ILE A 261 -3.74 -24.51 1.41
N LEU A 262 -3.37 -23.40 2.05
CA LEU A 262 -4.12 -22.14 1.94
C LEU A 262 -4.13 -21.63 0.50
N ALA A 263 -2.99 -21.67 -0.21
CA ALA A 263 -2.89 -21.27 -1.61
C ALA A 263 -3.74 -22.18 -2.52
N ALA A 264 -3.71 -23.49 -2.28
CA ALA A 264 -4.50 -24.46 -3.04
C ALA A 264 -6.02 -24.23 -2.93
N VAL A 265 -6.50 -23.79 -1.76
CA VAL A 265 -7.93 -23.44 -1.57
C VAL A 265 -8.24 -22.02 -2.05
N ALA A 266 -7.36 -21.06 -1.79
CA ALA A 266 -7.63 -19.65 -2.07
C ALA A 266 -7.55 -19.29 -3.56
N ILE A 267 -6.58 -19.82 -4.31
CA ILE A 267 -6.36 -19.46 -5.71
C ILE A 267 -7.58 -19.81 -6.59
N PRO A 268 -8.14 -21.04 -6.55
CA PRO A 268 -9.32 -21.38 -7.35
C PRO A 268 -10.54 -20.54 -6.97
N LYS A 269 -10.74 -20.28 -5.66
CA LYS A 269 -11.84 -19.46 -5.16
C LYS A 269 -11.73 -18.01 -5.63
N PHE A 270 -10.52 -17.45 -5.62
CA PHE A 270 -10.27 -16.09 -6.10
C PHE A 270 -10.43 -15.98 -7.62
N ALA A 271 -9.96 -16.98 -8.37
CA ALA A 271 -10.17 -17.06 -9.81
C ALA A 271 -11.67 -17.12 -10.18
N GLN A 272 -12.45 -17.94 -9.48
CA GLN A 272 -13.91 -17.99 -9.64
C GLN A 272 -14.60 -16.67 -9.28
N MET A 273 -14.13 -15.98 -8.24
CA MET A 273 -14.67 -14.66 -7.84
C MET A 273 -14.46 -13.60 -8.93
N ILE A 274 -13.26 -13.52 -9.51
CA ILE A 274 -12.95 -12.60 -10.61
C ILE A 274 -13.82 -12.93 -11.83
N ARG A 275 -13.95 -14.22 -12.17
CA ARG A 275 -14.79 -14.66 -13.28
C ARG A 275 -16.24 -14.25 -13.07
N LYS A 276 -16.83 -14.52 -11.89
CA LYS A 276 -18.20 -14.11 -11.54
C LYS A 276 -18.41 -12.61 -11.64
N ALA A 277 -17.41 -11.80 -11.24
CA ALA A 277 -17.48 -10.35 -11.37
C ALA A 277 -17.47 -9.89 -12.84
N LYS A 278 -16.65 -10.52 -13.69
CA LYS A 278 -16.62 -10.27 -15.13
C LYS A 278 -17.92 -10.70 -15.82
N GLU A 279 -18.45 -11.88 -15.50
CA GLU A 279 -19.75 -12.35 -15.98
C GLU A 279 -20.88 -11.40 -15.58
N GLY A 280 -20.91 -10.95 -14.32
CA GLY A 280 -21.89 -9.98 -13.82
C GLY A 280 -21.83 -8.64 -14.56
N LYS A 281 -20.62 -8.14 -14.83
CA LYS A 281 -20.43 -6.93 -15.65
C LYS A 281 -20.96 -7.14 -17.07
N THR A 282 -20.58 -8.22 -17.74
CA THR A 282 -21.02 -8.53 -19.11
C THR A 282 -22.54 -8.67 -19.20
N LYS A 283 -23.19 -9.34 -18.24
CA LYS A 283 -24.67 -9.43 -18.18
C LYS A 283 -25.32 -8.05 -18.01
N GLY A 284 -24.73 -7.17 -17.20
CA GLY A 284 -25.19 -5.79 -17.07
C GLY A 284 -25.08 -5.00 -18.36
N GLU A 285 -23.95 -5.09 -19.05
CA GLU A 285 -23.74 -4.42 -20.35
C GLU A 285 -24.65 -5.01 -21.45
N LEU A 286 -24.90 -6.33 -21.43
CA LEU A 286 -25.85 -6.99 -22.33
C LEU A 286 -27.27 -6.45 -22.14
N ALA A 287 -27.72 -6.29 -20.88
CA ALA A 287 -29.02 -5.70 -20.58
C ALA A 287 -29.11 -4.24 -21.06
N ASN A 288 -28.02 -3.48 -20.94
CA ASN A 288 -27.92 -2.12 -21.46
C ASN A 288 -28.04 -2.09 -23.00
N LEU A 289 -27.28 -2.93 -23.71
CA LEU A 289 -27.37 -3.05 -25.17
C LEU A 289 -28.78 -3.45 -25.65
N ARG A 290 -29.42 -4.41 -24.98
CA ARG A 290 -30.82 -4.80 -25.28
C ARG A 290 -31.79 -3.64 -25.09
N SER A 291 -31.61 -2.86 -24.03
CA SER A 291 -32.42 -1.66 -23.78
C SER A 291 -32.23 -0.63 -24.89
N VAL A 292 -31.00 -0.42 -25.35
CA VAL A 292 -30.69 0.52 -26.44
C VAL A 292 -31.29 0.10 -27.77
N VAL A 293 -31.19 -1.19 -28.12
CA VAL A 293 -31.85 -1.73 -29.34
C VAL A 293 -33.37 -1.56 -29.26
N THR A 294 -33.95 -1.78 -28.07
CA THR A 294 -35.39 -1.59 -27.84
C THR A 294 -35.80 -0.13 -27.95
N LEU A 295 -35.03 0.80 -27.38
CA LEU A 295 -35.28 2.24 -27.48
C LEU A 295 -35.22 2.73 -28.93
N TYR A 296 -34.25 2.26 -29.70
CA TYR A 296 -34.14 2.57 -31.13
C TYR A 296 -35.36 2.06 -31.92
N PHE A 297 -35.80 0.84 -31.65
CA PHE A 297 -37.02 0.28 -32.26
C PHE A 297 -38.26 1.11 -31.91
N SER A 298 -38.40 1.54 -30.65
CA SER A 298 -39.51 2.39 -30.21
C SER A 298 -39.48 3.79 -30.84
N GLU A 299 -38.30 4.39 -31.03
CA GLU A 299 -38.17 5.68 -31.72
C GLU A 299 -38.63 5.60 -33.18
N LEU A 300 -38.39 4.47 -33.84
CA LEU A 300 -38.87 4.22 -35.20
C LEU A 300 -40.32 3.71 -35.23
N GLU A 301 -41.10 3.99 -34.20
CA GLU A 301 -42.51 3.60 -34.06
C GLU A 301 -42.75 2.08 -34.23
N GLY A 302 -41.73 1.27 -33.93
CA GLY A 302 -41.78 -0.18 -34.08
C GLY A 302 -41.63 -0.69 -35.52
N PHE A 303 -41.14 0.15 -36.45
CA PHE A 303 -41.01 -0.23 -37.86
C PHE A 303 -39.84 -1.20 -38.11
N GLN A 304 -38.68 -0.95 -37.50
CA GLN A 304 -37.48 -1.76 -37.76
C GLN A 304 -36.47 -1.73 -36.61
N TYR A 305 -35.83 -2.88 -36.38
CA TYR A 305 -34.61 -2.96 -35.58
C TYR A 305 -33.40 -2.45 -36.37
N PRO A 306 -32.24 -2.22 -35.72
CA PRO A 306 -30.98 -1.98 -36.42
C PRO A 306 -30.73 -3.06 -37.49
N GLN A 307 -30.34 -2.64 -38.69
CA GLN A 307 -30.30 -3.55 -39.84
C GLN A 307 -29.21 -4.64 -39.71
N ASN A 308 -28.14 -4.34 -38.97
CA ASN A 308 -26.99 -5.23 -38.74
C ASN A 308 -26.15 -4.76 -37.54
N ALA A 309 -25.14 -5.55 -37.16
CA ALA A 309 -24.18 -5.27 -36.10
C ALA A 309 -23.41 -3.95 -36.36
N ALA A 310 -23.11 -3.64 -37.63
CA ALA A 310 -22.44 -2.40 -38.01
C ALA A 310 -23.28 -1.15 -37.64
N ALA A 311 -24.61 -1.21 -37.74
CA ALA A 311 -25.50 -0.12 -37.35
C ALA A 311 -25.42 0.18 -35.84
N ILE A 312 -25.17 -0.84 -35.01
CA ILE A 312 -25.01 -0.70 -33.55
C ILE A 312 -23.59 -0.22 -33.20
N THR A 313 -22.58 -0.75 -33.87
CA THR A 313 -21.16 -0.50 -33.56
C THR A 313 -20.57 0.76 -34.20
N ASN A 314 -21.30 1.42 -35.11
CA ASN A 314 -20.85 2.67 -35.73
C ASN A 314 -20.77 3.84 -34.72
N PRO A 315 -19.58 4.38 -34.40
CA PRO A 315 -19.41 5.46 -33.42
C PRO A 315 -20.10 6.79 -33.81
N THR A 316 -20.33 7.01 -35.10
CA THR A 316 -21.05 8.19 -35.60
C THR A 316 -22.51 7.89 -35.94
N GLY A 317 -22.97 6.66 -35.65
CA GLY A 317 -24.33 6.21 -35.90
C GLY A 317 -25.32 6.65 -34.82
N PRO A 318 -26.63 6.68 -35.14
CA PRO A 318 -27.66 7.21 -34.25
C PRO A 318 -27.73 6.48 -32.90
N LEU A 319 -27.38 5.19 -32.87
CA LEU A 319 -27.36 4.39 -31.64
C LEU A 319 -26.26 4.85 -30.67
N GLN A 320 -25.03 5.06 -31.15
CA GLN A 320 -23.93 5.49 -30.26
C GLN A 320 -23.96 6.98 -29.95
N THR A 321 -24.37 7.83 -30.89
CA THR A 321 -24.41 9.28 -30.60
C THR A 321 -25.53 9.66 -29.62
N LYS A 322 -26.57 8.82 -29.49
CA LYS A 322 -27.77 9.14 -28.70
C LYS A 322 -27.96 8.27 -27.45
N TYR A 323 -27.60 6.98 -27.51
CA TYR A 323 -27.98 6.02 -26.48
C TYR A 323 -26.79 5.38 -25.75
N ILE A 324 -25.61 5.26 -26.38
CA ILE A 324 -24.42 4.67 -25.74
C ILE A 324 -23.14 5.40 -26.17
N ASN A 325 -22.40 5.98 -25.22
CA ASN A 325 -21.17 6.73 -25.49
C ASN A 325 -20.05 5.92 -26.18
N SER A 326 -20.00 4.61 -25.97
CA SER A 326 -19.02 3.69 -26.60
C SER A 326 -19.46 2.24 -26.43
N MET A 327 -19.13 1.36 -27.38
CA MET A 327 -19.44 -0.07 -27.24
C MET A 327 -18.78 -0.70 -26.00
N PRO A 328 -19.57 -1.35 -25.11
CA PRO A 328 -19.00 -2.04 -23.97
C PRO A 328 -18.27 -3.31 -24.41
N SER A 329 -17.19 -3.66 -23.71
CA SER A 329 -16.49 -4.92 -23.98
C SER A 329 -17.15 -6.09 -23.26
N VAL A 330 -17.33 -7.20 -23.98
CA VAL A 330 -17.57 -8.52 -23.41
C VAL A 330 -16.35 -8.92 -22.58
N LYS A 331 -16.59 -9.35 -21.34
CA LYS A 331 -15.55 -9.84 -20.42
C LYS A 331 -16.02 -11.16 -19.82
N LEU A 332 -15.52 -12.28 -20.34
CA LEU A 332 -15.97 -13.62 -19.92
C LEU A 332 -15.15 -14.20 -18.77
N GLY A 333 -13.91 -13.73 -18.59
CA GLY A 333 -13.05 -14.23 -17.50
C GLY A 333 -12.61 -15.69 -17.68
N ILE A 334 -12.61 -16.15 -18.91
CA ILE A 334 -12.07 -17.43 -19.39
C ILE A 334 -10.86 -17.14 -20.27
N SER A 335 -9.85 -18.02 -20.23
CA SER A 335 -8.54 -17.81 -20.88
C SER A 335 -8.60 -17.80 -22.40
N GLU A 336 -9.61 -18.45 -22.96
CA GLU A 336 -9.81 -18.73 -24.37
C GLU A 336 -10.28 -17.49 -25.13
N HIS A 337 -10.88 -16.52 -24.42
CA HIS A 337 -11.51 -15.35 -25.02
C HIS A 337 -10.90 -14.06 -24.51
N ARG A 338 -10.48 -13.20 -25.45
CA ARG A 338 -10.00 -11.85 -25.14
C ARG A 338 -11.17 -10.93 -24.84
N ASP A 339 -10.97 -9.94 -23.96
CA ASP A 339 -11.94 -8.88 -23.78
C ASP A 339 -12.08 -8.09 -25.11
N THR A 340 -13.28 -7.99 -25.67
CA THR A 340 -13.53 -7.29 -26.95
C THR A 340 -14.88 -6.58 -26.96
N ALA A 341 -14.98 -5.47 -27.72
CA ALA A 341 -16.22 -4.75 -27.96
C ALA A 341 -16.83 -5.06 -29.35
N ASP A 342 -16.22 -5.99 -30.09
CA ASP A 342 -16.65 -6.40 -31.43
C ASP A 342 -18.06 -7.02 -31.37
N MET A 343 -18.80 -6.93 -32.48
CA MET A 343 -20.13 -7.52 -32.62
C MET A 343 -20.29 -8.11 -34.03
N ASP A 344 -20.78 -9.34 -34.09
CA ASP A 344 -21.04 -10.06 -35.36
C ASP A 344 -22.54 -10.22 -35.62
N ASP A 345 -22.89 -10.30 -36.89
CA ASP A 345 -24.25 -10.60 -37.36
C ASP A 345 -24.53 -12.10 -37.37
N PHE A 346 -25.74 -12.47 -36.94
CA PHE A 346 -26.26 -13.83 -36.89
C PHE A 346 -27.67 -13.88 -37.48
N ASN A 347 -28.01 -15.01 -38.09
CA ASN A 347 -29.38 -15.34 -38.48
C ASN A 347 -30.09 -16.14 -37.38
N GLU A 348 -31.42 -16.21 -37.47
CA GLU A 348 -32.19 -17.06 -36.56
C GLU A 348 -31.87 -18.54 -36.78
N GLY A 349 -31.55 -19.23 -35.69
CA GLY A 349 -31.16 -20.65 -35.71
C GLY A 349 -29.65 -20.88 -35.81
N ASP A 350 -28.86 -19.85 -36.06
CA ASP A 350 -27.40 -19.97 -36.08
C ASP A 350 -26.86 -20.37 -34.70
N THR A 351 -25.86 -21.24 -34.72
CA THR A 351 -25.09 -21.61 -33.52
C THR A 351 -23.97 -20.62 -33.27
N SER A 352 -23.67 -20.36 -31.99
CA SER A 352 -22.52 -19.54 -31.58
C SER A 352 -21.22 -20.05 -32.20
N THR A 353 -20.41 -19.13 -32.74
CA THR A 353 -19.07 -19.40 -33.32
C THR A 353 -17.95 -19.38 -32.29
N ASP A 354 -18.27 -19.03 -31.04
CA ASP A 354 -17.33 -19.02 -29.92
C ASP A 354 -16.16 -18.05 -30.13
N LEU A 355 -16.46 -16.79 -30.47
CA LEU A 355 -15.44 -15.75 -30.59
C LEU A 355 -15.35 -14.86 -29.34
N GLY A 356 -16.25 -15.05 -28.37
CA GLY A 356 -16.27 -14.31 -27.12
C GLY A 356 -16.68 -12.85 -27.28
N ASN A 357 -17.28 -12.47 -28.41
CA ASN A 357 -17.75 -11.14 -28.74
C ASN A 357 -19.28 -11.03 -28.63
N TRP A 358 -19.84 -9.88 -28.98
CA TRP A 358 -21.30 -9.72 -29.05
C TRP A 358 -21.86 -10.39 -30.31
N GLY A 359 -23.04 -10.98 -30.20
CA GLY A 359 -23.82 -11.47 -31.33
C GLY A 359 -25.11 -10.70 -31.49
N TYR A 360 -25.52 -10.44 -32.73
CA TYR A 360 -26.74 -9.71 -33.04
C TYR A 360 -27.58 -10.39 -34.12
N ILE A 361 -28.88 -10.53 -33.86
CA ILE A 361 -29.88 -11.03 -34.82
C ILE A 361 -30.85 -9.89 -35.13
N SER A 362 -30.72 -9.30 -36.31
CA SER A 362 -31.46 -8.10 -36.73
C SER A 362 -32.98 -8.31 -36.77
N ILE A 363 -33.44 -9.42 -37.33
CA ILE A 363 -34.87 -9.73 -37.49
C ILE A 363 -35.66 -9.79 -36.16
N LYS A 364 -34.98 -10.00 -35.03
CA LYS A 364 -35.57 -10.03 -33.68
C LYS A 364 -35.05 -8.94 -32.75
N GLY A 365 -34.11 -8.11 -33.20
CA GLY A 365 -33.38 -7.19 -32.34
C GLY A 365 -32.64 -7.89 -31.19
N LYS A 366 -32.30 -9.19 -31.33
CA LYS A 366 -31.74 -9.98 -30.23
C LYS A 366 -30.23 -9.74 -30.15
N VAL A 367 -29.78 -9.23 -29.02
CA VAL A 367 -28.35 -9.17 -28.65
C VAL A 367 -28.05 -10.31 -27.67
N PHE A 368 -26.93 -10.99 -27.87
CA PHE A 368 -26.44 -12.07 -27.01
C PHE A 368 -24.91 -12.10 -26.98
N VAL A 369 -24.33 -13.02 -26.20
CA VAL A 369 -22.88 -13.24 -26.18
C VAL A 369 -22.54 -14.46 -27.04
N ASN A 370 -21.66 -14.27 -28.02
CA ASN A 370 -21.20 -15.33 -28.92
C ASN A 370 -20.14 -16.21 -28.25
N CYS A 371 -20.59 -17.10 -27.35
CA CYS A 371 -19.74 -18.00 -26.57
C CYS A 371 -20.43 -19.34 -26.31
N ILE A 372 -19.73 -20.45 -26.53
CA ILE A 372 -20.24 -21.81 -26.27
C ILE A 372 -19.91 -22.32 -24.86
N HIS A 373 -19.09 -21.60 -24.11
CA HIS A 373 -18.75 -21.97 -22.73
C HIS A 373 -19.92 -21.73 -21.78
N THR A 374 -19.85 -22.34 -20.60
CA THR A 374 -20.81 -22.12 -19.51
C THR A 374 -20.36 -21.01 -18.58
N ASP A 375 -21.28 -20.42 -17.82
CA ASP A 375 -21.01 -19.45 -16.77
C ASP A 375 -20.60 -20.12 -15.45
N THR A 376 -20.31 -19.33 -14.40
CA THR A 376 -19.96 -19.87 -13.08
C THR A 376 -21.07 -20.70 -12.41
N ARG A 377 -22.29 -20.72 -12.95
CA ARG A 377 -23.43 -21.54 -12.50
C ARG A 377 -23.68 -22.77 -13.39
N GLY A 378 -22.91 -22.93 -14.47
CA GLY A 378 -23.07 -24.04 -15.42
C GLY A 378 -24.09 -23.77 -16.53
N GLU A 379 -24.60 -22.55 -16.67
CA GLU A 379 -25.53 -22.17 -17.74
C GLU A 379 -24.75 -21.75 -18.99
N LEU A 380 -25.21 -22.10 -20.20
CA LEU A 380 -24.57 -21.66 -21.45
C LEU A 380 -24.56 -20.12 -21.53
N ILE A 381 -23.38 -19.55 -21.83
CA ILE A 381 -23.20 -18.09 -21.93
C ILE A 381 -23.99 -17.51 -23.11
N SER A 382 -24.10 -18.24 -24.22
CA SER A 382 -24.96 -17.89 -25.35
C SER A 382 -26.45 -17.85 -25.02
N GLY A 383 -26.86 -18.42 -23.87
CA GLY A 383 -28.22 -18.37 -23.36
C GLY A 383 -28.55 -17.12 -22.54
N TRP A 384 -27.57 -16.26 -22.26
CA TRP A 384 -27.78 -15.00 -21.52
C TRP A 384 -28.67 -14.01 -22.27
#